data_AF-A0A2D4HWW9-F1
#
_entry.id   AF-A0A2D4HWW9-F1
#
_cell.length_a   1.000
_cell.length_b   1.000
_cell.length_c   1.000
_cell.angle_alpha   90.00
_cell.angle_beta   90.00
_cell.angle_gamma   90.00
#
_symmetry.space_group_name_H-M   'P 1'
#
loop_
_entity.id
_entity.type
_entity.pdbx_description
1 polymer ?
#
loop_
_entity_poly.entity_id
_entity_poly.type
_entity_poly.pdbx_seq_one_letter_code
_entity_poly.pdbx_strand_id
1 'polypeptide(L)'
;DDNRELFITETQETIKAHPRFMLFATQNPPGLYGGRKVLSRAFRNRFVELHFDELPSTELENILHKRCQLPPSYCSKLIKVMLELQSYRRGSSVFAGKHGFITLRDLFRWAERYRLAEQTVKDYDWLQHLANDGFMLLAGRVRKQEE
;
A
#
# COMPACT_ATOMS: atom_id res chain seq x y z
N ASP A 1 21.59 -21.65 -6.73
CA ASP A 1 22.82 -22.44 -6.76
C ASP A 1 23.90 -21.59 -6.10
N ASP A 2 24.67 -22.17 -5.20
CA ASP A 2 25.70 -21.45 -4.44
C ASP A 2 26.89 -21.06 -5.34
N ASN A 3 26.99 -21.68 -6.52
CA ASN A 3 28.00 -21.37 -7.53
C ASN A 3 27.85 -19.98 -8.15
N ARG A 4 26.69 -19.31 -7.96
CA ARG A 4 26.38 -17.98 -8.53
C ARG A 4 26.59 -17.91 -10.05
N GLU A 5 26.33 -19.00 -10.75
CA GLU A 5 26.53 -19.13 -12.20
C GLU A 5 25.21 -19.49 -12.88
N LEU A 6 25.03 -18.98 -14.10
CA LEU A 6 23.90 -19.27 -14.98
C LEU A 6 24.45 -19.72 -16.32
N PHE A 7 24.17 -20.97 -16.70
CA PHE A 7 24.46 -21.47 -18.03
C PHE A 7 23.28 -21.18 -18.96
N ILE A 8 23.56 -20.54 -20.10
CA ILE A 8 22.58 -20.20 -21.14
C ILE A 8 22.83 -21.14 -22.33
N THR A 9 21.88 -22.05 -22.57
CA THR A 9 22.04 -23.12 -23.57
C THR A 9 22.10 -22.60 -25.00
N GLU A 10 21.40 -21.51 -25.26
CA GLU A 10 21.23 -20.90 -26.58
C GLU A 10 22.53 -20.25 -27.07
N THR A 11 23.35 -19.73 -26.15
CA THR A 11 24.65 -19.10 -26.46
C THR A 11 25.84 -19.97 -26.07
N GLN A 12 25.61 -21.08 -25.37
CA GLN A 12 26.66 -21.92 -24.76
C GLN A 12 27.55 -21.15 -23.78
N GLU A 13 27.03 -20.10 -23.16
CA GLU A 13 27.79 -19.25 -22.24
C GLU A 13 27.44 -19.55 -20.78
N THR A 14 28.45 -19.54 -19.92
CA THR A 14 28.26 -19.54 -18.46
C THR A 14 28.52 -18.14 -17.92
N ILE A 15 27.48 -17.51 -17.39
CA ILE A 15 27.56 -16.18 -16.78
C ILE A 15 27.73 -16.32 -15.27
N LYS A 16 28.81 -15.77 -14.74
CA LYS A 16 29.05 -15.67 -13.30
C LYS A 16 28.49 -14.36 -12.75
N ALA A 17 27.71 -14.42 -11.69
CA ALA A 17 27.16 -13.23 -11.05
C ALA A 17 28.30 -12.36 -10.49
N HIS A 18 28.21 -11.07 -10.75
CA HIS A 18 29.16 -10.08 -10.23
C HIS A 18 29.27 -10.18 -8.69
N PRO A 19 30.44 -9.97 -8.05
CA PRO A 19 30.60 -10.12 -6.60
C PRO A 19 29.54 -9.37 -5.76
N ARG A 20 29.16 -8.16 -6.20
CA ARG A 20 28.12 -7.30 -5.58
C ARG A 20 26.67 -7.60 -6.02
N PHE A 21 26.42 -8.58 -6.88
CA PHE A 21 25.08 -8.94 -7.28
C PHE A 21 24.32 -9.60 -6.13
N MET A 22 23.11 -9.12 -5.84
CA MET A 22 22.19 -9.73 -4.89
C MET A 22 20.81 -9.84 -5.52
N LEU A 23 20.15 -10.98 -5.32
CA LEU A 23 18.76 -11.17 -5.71
C LEU A 23 17.85 -10.77 -4.54
N PHE A 24 16.94 -9.84 -4.78
CA PHE A 24 15.84 -9.55 -3.86
C PHE A 24 14.53 -10.00 -4.50
N ALA A 25 13.62 -10.52 -3.67
CA ALA A 25 12.30 -10.93 -4.08
C ALA A 25 11.30 -10.43 -3.04
N THR A 26 10.12 -10.03 -3.52
CA THR A 26 9.02 -9.59 -2.65
C THR A 26 7.84 -10.53 -2.83
N GLN A 27 7.27 -10.98 -1.73
CA GLN A 27 6.03 -11.75 -1.74
C GLN A 27 5.03 -11.09 -0.79
N ASN A 28 3.82 -10.85 -1.28
CA ASN A 28 2.72 -10.50 -0.39
C ASN A 28 2.23 -11.77 0.34
N PRO A 29 1.95 -11.72 1.65
CA PRO A 29 1.58 -12.91 2.42
C PRO A 29 0.43 -13.70 1.77
N PRO A 30 0.53 -15.04 1.71
CA PRO A 30 -0.55 -15.89 1.24
C PRO A 30 -1.71 -15.90 2.25
N GLY A 31 -2.96 -16.06 1.79
CA GLY A 31 -4.15 -16.14 2.65
C GLY A 31 -4.95 -14.85 2.84
N LEU A 32 -4.34 -13.67 2.69
CA LEU A 32 -5.06 -12.38 2.75
C LEU A 32 -5.76 -12.01 1.43
N TYR A 33 -5.33 -12.61 0.32
CA TYR A 33 -5.85 -12.39 -1.03
C TYR A 33 -5.96 -13.74 -1.73
N GLY A 34 -7.14 -14.09 -2.24
CA GLY A 34 -7.37 -15.34 -2.97
C GLY A 34 -6.40 -15.49 -4.17
N GLY A 35 -5.99 -16.72 -4.46
CA GLY A 35 -5.21 -17.04 -5.66
C GLY A 35 -3.68 -16.94 -5.54
N ARG A 36 -3.13 -16.67 -4.35
CA ARG A 36 -1.66 -16.66 -4.14
C ARG A 36 -1.16 -18.00 -3.59
N LYS A 37 -0.28 -18.67 -4.35
CA LYS A 37 0.39 -19.91 -3.91
C LYS A 37 1.45 -19.60 -2.85
N VAL A 38 1.50 -20.44 -1.83
CA VAL A 38 2.58 -20.43 -0.83
C VAL A 38 3.86 -20.90 -1.51
N LEU A 39 4.98 -20.20 -1.29
CA LEU A 39 6.28 -20.66 -1.77
C LEU A 39 6.70 -21.92 -0.98
N SER A 40 7.27 -22.89 -1.67
CA SER A 40 7.77 -24.11 -1.03
C SER A 40 8.83 -23.74 0.02
N ARG A 41 8.89 -24.52 1.11
CA ARG A 41 9.91 -24.32 2.16
C ARG A 41 11.32 -24.33 1.58
N ALA A 42 11.60 -25.24 0.64
CA ALA A 42 12.89 -25.34 -0.02
C ALA A 42 13.27 -24.08 -0.82
N PHE A 43 12.30 -23.43 -1.45
CA PHE A 43 12.52 -22.17 -2.17
C PHE A 43 12.75 -21.01 -1.20
N ARG A 44 11.94 -20.92 -0.14
CA ARG A 44 12.09 -19.89 0.90
C ARG A 44 13.43 -19.97 1.62
N ASN A 45 13.92 -21.18 1.90
CA ASN A 45 15.24 -21.42 2.49
C ASN A 45 16.41 -20.90 1.62
N ARG A 46 16.20 -20.50 0.36
CA ARG A 46 17.22 -19.85 -0.48
C ARG A 46 17.34 -18.34 -0.25
N PHE A 47 16.46 -17.76 0.57
CA PHE A 47 16.40 -16.34 0.86
C PHE A 47 16.55 -16.08 2.37
N VAL A 48 17.00 -14.87 2.71
CA VAL A 48 16.81 -14.31 4.05
C VAL A 48 15.40 -13.69 4.07
N GLU A 49 14.48 -14.29 4.82
CA GLU A 49 13.09 -13.83 4.91
C GLU A 49 12.98 -12.61 5.85
N LEU A 50 12.46 -11.51 5.32
CA LEU A 50 12.08 -10.32 6.10
C LEU A 50 10.57 -10.16 6.06
N HIS A 51 9.96 -10.01 7.23
CA HIS A 51 8.53 -9.77 7.38
C HIS A 51 8.32 -8.30 7.67
N PHE A 52 7.43 -7.66 6.91
CA PHE A 52 7.04 -6.28 7.09
C PHE A 52 5.57 -6.24 7.48
N ASP A 53 5.31 -5.85 8.72
CA ASP A 53 3.96 -5.67 9.23
C ASP A 53 3.37 -4.33 8.77
N GLU A 54 2.10 -4.11 9.10
CA GLU A 54 1.44 -2.83 8.82
C GLU A 54 2.07 -1.70 9.61
N LEU A 55 2.23 -0.54 8.95
CA LEU A 55 2.77 0.66 9.57
C LEU A 55 1.85 1.13 10.71
N PRO A 56 2.41 1.47 11.89
CA PRO A 56 1.66 2.13 12.95
C PRO A 56 0.98 3.41 12.45
N SER A 57 -0.22 3.71 12.97
CA SER A 57 -0.96 4.91 12.58
C SER A 57 -0.15 6.19 12.78
N THR A 58 0.59 6.29 13.88
CA THR A 58 1.44 7.44 14.21
C THR A 58 2.57 7.65 13.20
N GLU A 59 3.19 6.59 12.71
CA GLU A 59 4.19 6.68 11.65
C GLU A 59 3.55 7.09 10.32
N LEU A 60 2.37 6.57 10.01
CA LEU A 60 1.63 6.94 8.81
C LEU A 60 1.19 8.41 8.84
N GLU A 61 0.83 8.97 10.01
CA GLU A 61 0.56 10.41 10.18
C GLU A 61 1.80 11.23 9.85
N ASN A 62 2.96 10.83 10.39
CA ASN A 62 4.24 11.50 10.12
C ASN A 62 4.63 11.45 8.64
N ILE A 63 4.41 10.31 7.98
CA ILE A 63 4.69 10.16 6.55
C ILE A 63 3.76 11.03 5.72
N LEU A 64 2.46 11.05 6.02
CA LEU A 64 1.49 11.91 5.33
C LEU A 64 1.82 13.39 5.50
N HIS A 65 2.12 13.81 6.72
CA HIS A 65 2.49 15.18 7.03
C HIS A 65 3.70 15.63 6.20
N LYS A 66 4.77 14.83 6.22
CA LYS A 66 6.02 15.18 5.52
C LYS A 66 5.91 15.11 4.00
N ARG A 67 5.21 14.09 3.47
CA ARG A 67 5.14 13.84 2.03
C ARG A 67 4.12 14.75 1.33
N CYS A 68 2.96 14.93 1.94
CA CYS A 68 1.83 15.66 1.35
C CYS A 68 1.68 17.08 1.92
N GLN A 69 2.57 17.50 2.84
CA GLN A 69 2.52 18.83 3.48
C GLN A 69 1.18 19.10 4.17
N LEU A 70 0.47 18.04 4.55
CA LEU A 70 -0.84 18.10 5.18
C LEU A 70 -0.66 18.43 6.68
N PRO A 71 -1.40 19.38 7.26
CA PRO A 71 -1.33 19.66 8.69
C PRO A 71 -1.59 18.40 9.54
N PRO A 72 -0.88 18.21 10.68
CA PRO A 72 -1.02 17.00 11.49
C PRO A 72 -2.47 16.70 11.91
N SER A 73 -3.24 17.73 12.23
CA SER A 73 -4.67 17.61 12.59
C SER A 73 -5.53 17.00 11.48
N TYR A 74 -5.17 17.22 10.21
CA TYR A 74 -5.84 16.63 9.06
C TYR A 74 -5.31 15.22 8.78
N CYS A 75 -4.00 14.96 8.95
CA CYS A 75 -3.44 13.61 8.87
C CYS A 75 -4.18 12.63 9.78
N SER A 76 -4.36 12.98 11.06
CA SER A 76 -5.06 12.12 12.02
C SER A 76 -6.53 11.87 11.62
N LYS A 77 -7.21 12.87 11.03
CA LYS A 77 -8.59 12.71 10.53
C LYS A 77 -8.66 11.74 9.34
N LEU A 78 -7.79 11.91 8.35
CA LEU A 78 -7.76 11.05 7.16
C LEU A 78 -7.47 9.59 7.53
N ILE A 79 -6.51 9.36 8.44
CA ILE A 79 -6.19 8.00 8.91
C ILE A 79 -7.33 7.42 9.74
N LYS A 80 -7.97 8.23 10.60
CA LYS A 80 -9.15 7.77 11.35
C LYS A 80 -10.25 7.26 10.42
N VAL A 81 -10.57 8.02 9.37
CA VAL A 81 -11.53 7.58 8.33
C VAL A 81 -11.05 6.28 7.67
N MET A 82 -9.76 6.17 7.32
CA MET A 82 -9.21 4.94 6.73
C MET A 82 -9.42 3.72 7.64
N LEU A 83 -9.09 3.85 8.92
CA LEU A 83 -9.20 2.77 9.90
C LEU A 83 -10.66 2.38 10.16
N GLU A 84 -11.56 3.36 10.25
CA GLU A 84 -13.00 3.12 10.38
C GLU A 84 -13.54 2.36 9.18
N LEU A 85 -13.26 2.82 7.94
CA LEU A 85 -13.68 2.13 6.72
C LEU A 85 -13.12 0.70 6.62
N GLN A 86 -11.85 0.50 6.99
CA GLN A 86 -11.24 -0.83 7.03
C GLN A 86 -11.87 -1.73 8.11
N SER A 87 -12.32 -1.16 9.24
CA SER A 87 -13.02 -1.88 10.29
C SER A 87 -14.43 -2.32 9.85
N TYR A 88 -15.22 -1.40 9.29
CA TYR A 88 -16.58 -1.68 8.81
C TYR A 88 -16.63 -2.86 7.83
N ARG A 89 -15.63 -2.99 6.94
CA ARG A 89 -15.62 -4.09 5.96
C ARG A 89 -15.18 -5.45 6.50
N ARG A 90 -14.52 -5.52 7.66
CA ARG A 90 -14.18 -6.82 8.28
C ARG A 90 -15.43 -7.65 8.57
N GLY A 91 -16.59 -7.00 8.69
CA GLY A 91 -17.88 -7.67 8.88
C GLY A 91 -18.61 -8.13 7.62
N SER A 92 -18.25 -7.67 6.40
CA SER A 92 -19.18 -7.74 5.25
C SER A 92 -18.75 -8.49 3.99
N SER A 93 -17.50 -8.96 3.83
CA SER A 93 -17.19 -9.94 2.76
C SER A 93 -15.82 -10.61 2.90
N VAL A 94 -15.78 -11.92 2.68
CA VAL A 94 -14.56 -12.76 2.73
C VAL A 94 -13.64 -12.56 1.51
N PHE A 95 -14.13 -11.97 0.42
CA PHE A 95 -13.46 -12.01 -0.89
C PHE A 95 -12.79 -10.70 -1.35
N ALA A 96 -13.02 -9.54 -0.70
CA ALA A 96 -12.45 -8.26 -1.14
C ALA A 96 -11.11 -7.89 -0.46
N GLY A 97 -10.71 -8.62 0.58
CA GLY A 97 -9.53 -8.31 1.40
C GLY A 97 -9.68 -7.06 2.26
N LYS A 98 -8.81 -6.93 3.27
CA LYS A 98 -8.83 -5.86 4.30
C LYS A 98 -8.87 -4.42 3.77
N HIS A 99 -8.40 -4.19 2.54
CA HIS A 99 -8.28 -2.85 1.94
C HIS A 99 -9.33 -2.55 0.85
N GLY A 100 -10.45 -3.29 0.82
CA GLY A 100 -11.43 -3.18 -0.26
C GLY A 100 -12.04 -1.78 -0.43
N PHE A 101 -12.25 -1.02 0.66
CA PHE A 101 -12.78 0.35 0.57
C PHE A 101 -11.68 1.39 0.37
N ILE A 102 -10.57 1.23 1.07
CA ILE A 102 -9.47 2.19 1.05
C ILE A 102 -8.13 1.48 1.24
N THR A 103 -7.20 1.76 0.33
CA THR A 103 -5.80 1.33 0.38
C THR A 103 -4.91 2.49 0.82
N LEU A 104 -3.67 2.21 1.24
CA LEU A 104 -2.67 3.27 1.48
C LEU A 104 -2.48 4.18 0.25
N ARG A 105 -2.55 3.62 -0.96
CA ARG A 105 -2.44 4.39 -2.21
C ARG A 105 -3.54 5.46 -2.29
N ASP A 106 -4.74 5.15 -1.82
CA ASP A 106 -5.86 6.07 -1.87
C ASP A 106 -5.74 7.13 -0.79
N LEU A 107 -5.31 6.75 0.40
CA LEU A 107 -4.97 7.68 1.46
C LEU A 107 -3.94 8.71 0.99
N PHE A 108 -2.86 8.27 0.31
CA PHE A 108 -1.87 9.17 -0.27
C PHE A 108 -2.44 10.02 -1.41
N ARG A 109 -3.26 9.45 -2.30
CA ARG A 109 -3.93 10.23 -3.36
C ARG A 109 -4.87 11.28 -2.78
N TRP A 110 -5.56 10.98 -1.70
CA TRP A 110 -6.46 11.89 -1.01
C TRP A 110 -5.68 13.04 -0.37
N ALA A 111 -4.63 12.74 0.40
CA ALA A 111 -3.79 13.75 1.02
C ALA A 111 -3.02 14.60 -0.01
N GLU A 112 -2.63 14.03 -1.15
CA GLU A 112 -1.91 14.75 -2.19
C GLU A 112 -2.75 15.85 -2.85
N ARG A 113 -4.09 15.70 -2.90
CA ARG A 113 -4.98 16.74 -3.43
C ARG A 113 -4.94 18.02 -2.60
N TYR A 114 -4.77 17.91 -1.28
CA TYR A 114 -4.52 19.07 -0.42
C TYR A 114 -3.30 19.87 -0.89
N ARG A 115 -2.18 19.17 -1.17
CA ARG A 115 -0.93 19.79 -1.61
C ARG A 115 -1.03 20.46 -2.98
N LEU A 116 -1.85 19.89 -3.86
CA LEU A 116 -2.04 20.36 -5.23
C LEU A 116 -3.12 21.42 -5.37
N ALA A 117 -3.97 21.61 -4.36
CA ALA A 117 -5.02 22.61 -4.37
C ALA A 117 -4.41 24.02 -4.33
N GLU A 118 -4.83 24.87 -5.26
CA GLU A 118 -4.40 26.27 -5.27
C GLU A 118 -5.04 27.00 -4.09
N GLN A 119 -4.22 27.65 -3.26
CA GLN A 119 -4.69 28.44 -2.11
C GLN A 119 -5.12 29.83 -2.58
N THR A 120 -6.25 29.89 -3.28
CA THR A 120 -6.72 31.13 -3.93
C THR A 120 -7.63 31.98 -3.05
N VAL A 121 -8.26 31.40 -2.02
CA VAL A 121 -9.30 32.06 -1.22
C VAL A 121 -8.92 32.08 0.26
N LYS A 122 -9.02 33.27 0.86
CA LYS A 122 -8.87 33.48 2.31
C LYS A 122 -10.11 32.90 3.01
N ASP A 123 -9.92 32.19 4.12
CA ASP A 123 -10.97 31.51 4.89
C ASP A 123 -11.65 30.33 4.17
N TYR A 124 -10.88 29.58 3.39
CA TYR A 124 -11.35 28.37 2.71
C TYR A 124 -11.61 27.21 3.68
N ASP A 125 -12.76 26.55 3.54
CA ASP A 125 -13.11 25.35 4.33
C ASP A 125 -12.38 24.11 3.80
N TRP A 126 -11.14 23.94 4.25
CA TRP A 126 -10.29 22.80 3.91
C TRP A 126 -10.84 21.47 4.43
N LEU A 127 -11.61 21.47 5.52
CA LEU A 127 -12.19 20.23 6.04
C LEU A 127 -13.29 19.73 5.10
N GLN A 128 -14.19 20.61 4.67
CA GLN A 128 -15.23 20.24 3.71
C GLN A 128 -14.62 19.86 2.35
N HIS A 129 -13.59 20.57 1.90
CA HIS A 129 -12.87 20.21 0.67
C HIS A 129 -12.30 18.79 0.75
N LEU A 130 -11.58 18.47 1.82
CA LEU A 130 -11.02 17.14 2.02
C LEU A 130 -12.11 16.08 2.13
N ALA A 131 -13.23 16.38 2.80
CA ALA A 131 -14.36 15.46 2.87
C ALA A 131 -14.94 15.15 1.48
N ASN A 132 -15.14 16.18 0.64
CA ASN A 132 -15.64 16.02 -0.73
C ASN A 132 -14.68 15.19 -1.59
N ASP A 133 -13.38 15.47 -1.50
CA ASP A 133 -12.36 14.73 -2.23
C ASP A 133 -12.27 13.26 -1.81
N GLY A 134 -12.33 13.00 -0.51
CA GLY A 134 -12.36 11.65 0.03
C GLY A 134 -13.58 10.88 -0.46
N PHE A 135 -14.75 11.52 -0.42
CA PHE A 135 -15.99 10.94 -0.95
C PHE A 135 -15.87 10.62 -2.44
N MET A 136 -15.43 11.58 -3.27
CA MET A 136 -15.27 11.35 -4.72
C MET A 136 -14.26 10.24 -5.04
N LEU A 137 -13.18 10.13 -4.25
CA LEU A 137 -12.15 9.11 -4.47
C LEU A 137 -12.64 7.70 -4.08
N LEU A 138 -13.41 7.58 -2.99
CA LEU A 138 -13.76 6.31 -2.38
C LEU A 138 -15.14 5.80 -2.82
N ALA A 139 -16.13 6.68 -3.00
CA ALA A 139 -17.49 6.33 -3.36
C ALA A 139 -17.56 5.59 -4.71
N GLY A 140 -16.70 5.94 -5.67
CA GLY A 140 -16.63 5.24 -6.96
C GLY A 140 -16.20 3.75 -6.88
N ARG A 141 -15.81 3.26 -5.70
CA ARG A 141 -15.46 1.85 -5.47
C ARG A 141 -16.55 1.03 -4.81
N VAL A 142 -17.56 1.70 -4.29
CA VAL A 142 -18.76 1.08 -3.75
C VAL A 142 -19.47 0.38 -4.91
N ARG A 143 -19.71 -0.93 -4.78
CA ARG A 143 -20.39 -1.72 -5.84
C ARG A 143 -21.80 -2.13 -5.45
N LYS A 144 -22.16 -1.97 -4.18
CA LYS A 144 -23.46 -2.34 -3.62
C LYS A 144 -24.11 -1.10 -3.01
N GLN A 145 -25.44 -1.06 -3.04
CA GLN A 145 -26.21 0.07 -2.51
C GLN A 145 -26.19 0.13 -0.97
N GLU A 146 -25.80 -0.96 -0.31
CA GLU A 146 -25.67 -1.11 1.14
C GLU A 146 -24.27 -0.71 1.67
N GLU A 147 -23.30 -0.50 0.76
CA GLU A 147 -21.92 -0.10 1.03
C GLU A 147 -21.74 1.41 0.86
#